data_AF-A0AAW5ZCU2-F1
#
_entry.id   AF-A0AAW5ZCU2-F1
#
_cell.length_a   1.000
_cell.length_b   1.000
_cell.length_c   1.000
_cell.angle_alpha   90.00
_cell.angle_beta   90.00
_cell.angle_gamma   90.00
#
_symmetry.space_group_name_H-M   'P 1'
#
loop_
_entity.id
_entity.type
_entity.pdbx_description
1 polymer ?
#
loop_
_entity_poly.entity_id
_entity_poly.type
_entity_poly.pdbx_seq_one_letter_code
_entity_poly.pdbx_strand_id
1 'polypeptide(L)'
;KGEASVTIDKSIDEVTPAEFDALLLPGGHSPDYLRGDNRFVTFTRDFVNSGKPVFAICHGPQLLISADVIRGRKLTAVKPIIIDVKNAGAEFYDQEVV
;
A
#
# COMPACT_ATOMS: atom_id res chain seq x y z
N LYS A 1 -22.69 -9.53 3.86
CA LYS A 1 -21.51 -8.74 4.28
C LYS A 1 -21.20 -9.14 5.71
N GLY A 2 -19.99 -9.58 6.01
CA GLY A 2 -19.57 -9.94 7.37
C GLY A 2 -19.03 -8.74 8.12
N GLU A 3 -19.15 -8.77 9.44
CA GLU A 3 -18.38 -7.89 10.33
C GLU A 3 -17.05 -8.54 10.63
N ALA A 4 -15.97 -7.77 10.55
CA ALA A 4 -14.64 -8.17 10.96
C ALA A 4 -14.09 -7.10 11.90
N SER A 5 -13.65 -7.51 13.08
CA SER A 5 -12.92 -6.67 14.01
C SER A 5 -11.48 -7.15 14.10
N VAL A 6 -10.57 -6.20 14.25
CA VAL A 6 -9.14 -6.46 14.45
C VAL A 6 -8.67 -5.59 15.61
N THR A 7 -7.76 -6.14 16.41
CA THR A 7 -7.03 -5.38 17.43
C THR A 7 -5.72 -4.91 16.83
N ILE A 8 -5.33 -3.67 17.12
CA ILE A 8 -4.03 -3.15 16.69
C ILE A 8 -2.98 -3.60 17.69
N ASP A 9 -2.00 -4.38 17.24
CA ASP A 9 -0.93 -4.92 18.09
C ASP A 9 0.14 -3.88 18.44
N LYS A 10 0.50 -3.02 17.48
CA LYS A 10 1.48 -1.94 17.63
C LYS A 10 1.05 -0.70 16.86
N SER A 11 1.33 0.48 17.41
CA SER A 11 1.17 1.76 16.73
C SER A 11 2.28 1.97 15.69
N ILE A 12 2.01 2.81 14.69
CA ILE A 12 3.01 3.22 13.69
C ILE A 12 4.23 3.91 14.30
N ASP A 13 4.08 4.51 15.49
CA ASP A 13 5.17 5.17 16.22
C ASP A 13 6.11 4.19 16.94
N GLU A 14 5.69 2.93 17.07
CA GLU A 14 6.39 1.91 17.87
C GLU A 14 7.19 0.93 17.01
N VAL A 15 7.15 1.09 15.69
CA VAL A 15 7.69 0.11 14.75
C VAL A 15 8.49 0.73 13.61
N THR A 16 9.42 -0.05 13.10
CA THR A 16 10.24 0.25 11.94
C THR A 16 10.13 -0.87 10.89
N PRO A 17 10.37 -0.57 9.60
CA PRO A 17 10.39 -1.62 8.56
C PRO A 17 11.42 -2.73 8.82
N ALA A 18 12.45 -2.48 9.63
CA ALA A 18 13.48 -3.46 9.95
C ALA A 18 12.93 -4.67 10.74
N GLU A 19 11.87 -4.46 11.52
CA GLU A 19 11.28 -5.47 12.42
C GLU A 19 10.41 -6.53 11.73
N PHE A 20 10.08 -6.35 10.45
CA PHE A 20 9.18 -7.25 9.73
C PHE A 20 9.83 -7.82 8.48
N ASP A 21 9.42 -9.01 8.07
CA ASP A 21 9.89 -9.63 6.82
C ASP A 21 9.11 -9.15 5.58
N ALA A 22 7.86 -8.73 5.75
CA ALA A 22 6.99 -8.28 4.64
C ALA A 22 5.93 -7.26 5.11
N LEU A 23 5.36 -6.52 4.15
CA LEU A 23 4.27 -5.58 4.37
C LEU A 23 3.03 -5.99 3.55
N LEU A 24 1.87 -6.08 4.20
CA LEU A 24 0.57 -6.23 3.54
C LEU A 24 -0.24 -4.94 3.68
N LEU A 25 -0.75 -4.43 2.57
CA LEU A 25 -1.61 -3.25 2.48
C LEU A 25 -3.02 -3.68 2.00
N PRO A 26 -3.94 -3.94 2.93
CA PRO A 26 -5.34 -4.25 2.60
C PRO A 26 -6.04 -3.07 1.92
N GLY A 27 -7.11 -3.36 1.19
CA GLY A 27 -7.95 -2.34 0.55
C GLY A 27 -9.06 -1.80 1.45
N GLY A 28 -10.18 -1.43 0.82
CA GLY A 28 -11.27 -0.71 1.48
C GLY A 28 -10.96 0.78 1.62
N HIS A 29 -11.54 1.44 2.62
CA HIS A 29 -11.29 2.86 2.88
C HIS A 29 -10.06 3.12 3.77
N SER A 30 -9.49 2.07 4.38
CA SER A 30 -8.33 2.21 5.27
C SER A 30 -7.14 2.93 4.60
N PRO A 31 -6.69 2.57 3.38
CA PRO A 31 -5.57 3.26 2.73
C PRO A 31 -5.80 4.75 2.50
N ASP A 32 -7.05 5.16 2.27
CA ASP A 32 -7.43 6.56 2.05
C ASP A 32 -7.30 7.40 3.32
N TYR A 33 -7.61 6.82 4.49
CA TYR A 33 -7.33 7.48 5.78
C TYR A 33 -5.83 7.49 6.09
N LEU A 34 -5.15 6.35 5.93
CA LEU A 34 -3.74 6.21 6.31
C LEU A 34 -2.81 7.08 5.47
N ARG A 35 -3.10 7.27 4.18
CA ARG A 35 -2.29 8.12 3.29
C ARG A 35 -2.36 9.62 3.63
N GLY A 36 -3.30 10.03 4.48
CA GLY A 36 -3.37 11.39 5.04
C GLY A 36 -2.37 11.65 6.16
N ASP A 37 -1.73 10.61 6.68
CA ASP A 37 -0.73 10.69 7.74
C ASP A 37 0.66 10.29 7.19
N ASN A 38 1.59 11.23 7.25
CA ASN A 38 2.94 11.06 6.71
C ASN A 38 3.73 9.91 7.34
N ARG A 39 3.37 9.46 8.55
CA ARG A 39 4.03 8.32 9.22
C ARG A 39 3.82 7.03 8.45
N PHE A 40 2.57 6.74 8.05
CA PHE A 40 2.26 5.55 7.24
C PHE A 40 2.83 5.64 5.83
N VAL A 41 2.83 6.84 5.22
CA VAL A 41 3.44 7.07 3.91
C VAL A 41 4.95 6.83 3.96
N THR A 42 5.63 7.32 5.00
CA THR A 42 7.08 7.16 5.20
C THR A 42 7.43 5.71 5.48
N PHE A 43 6.69 5.05 6.38
CA PHE A 43 6.85 3.62 6.66
C PHE A 43 6.71 2.79 5.39
N THR A 44 5.69 3.08 4.56
CA THR A 44 5.47 2.39 3.28
C THR A 44 6.64 2.61 2.31
N ARG A 45 7.13 3.86 2.18
CA ARG A 45 8.28 4.20 1.33
C ARG A 45 9.52 3.44 1.77
N ASP A 46 9.83 3.49 3.06
CA ASP A 46 11.03 2.87 3.64
C ASP A 46 10.96 1.34 3.52
N PHE A 47 9.77 0.75 3.67
CA PHE A 47 9.56 -0.69 3.45
C PHE A 47 9.87 -1.08 2.00
N VAL A 48 9.35 -0.34 1.02
CA VAL A 48 9.65 -0.62 -0.41
C VAL A 48 11.14 -0.43 -0.71
N ASN A 49 11.76 0.61 -0.15
CA ASN A 49 13.20 0.88 -0.33
C ASN A 49 14.10 -0.16 0.33
N SER A 50 13.62 -0.86 1.36
CA SER A 50 14.36 -1.95 2.00
C SER A 50 14.51 -3.19 1.09
N GLY A 51 13.76 -3.28 -0.01
CA GLY A 51 13.76 -4.43 -0.92
C GLY A 51 12.96 -5.63 -0.42
N LYS A 52 12.34 -5.53 0.77
CA LYS A 52 11.48 -6.58 1.33
C LYS A 52 10.15 -6.69 0.55
N PRO A 53 9.49 -7.87 0.57
CA PRO A 53 8.20 -8.07 -0.08
C PRO A 53 7.12 -7.09 0.40
N VAL A 54 6.37 -6.53 -0.55
CA VAL A 54 5.20 -5.69 -0.30
C VAL A 54 4.02 -6.21 -1.11
N PHE A 55 2.92 -6.47 -0.42
CA PHE A 55 1.67 -6.95 -1.00
C PHE A 55 0.61 -5.84 -0.86
N ALA A 56 -0.06 -5.48 -1.95
CA ALA A 56 -1.11 -4.47 -1.91
C ALA A 56 -2.31 -4.92 -2.74
N ILE A 57 -3.52 -4.81 -2.19
CA ILE A 57 -4.73 -5.34 -2.84
C ILE A 57 -5.85 -4.30 -2.86
N CYS A 58 -6.65 -4.31 -3.94
CA CYS A 58 -7.81 -3.44 -4.11
C CYS A 58 -7.42 -1.95 -4.09
N HIS A 59 -7.65 -1.25 -2.97
CA HIS A 59 -7.26 0.16 -2.76
C HIS A 59 -5.91 0.32 -2.05
N GLY A 60 -5.31 -0.77 -1.54
CA GLY A 60 -3.99 -0.77 -0.89
C GLY A 60 -2.90 0.00 -1.65
N PRO A 61 -2.83 -0.06 -3.00
CA PRO A 61 -1.88 0.72 -3.78
C PRO A 61 -1.94 2.25 -3.61
N GLN A 62 -3.00 2.82 -3.02
CA GLN A 62 -3.06 4.25 -2.70
C GLN A 62 -1.92 4.71 -1.78
N LEU A 63 -1.49 3.86 -0.83
CA LEU A 63 -0.33 4.16 0.01
C LEU A 63 0.97 4.13 -0.80
N LEU A 64 1.09 3.21 -1.76
CA LEU A 64 2.25 3.13 -2.67
C LEU A 64 2.31 4.33 -3.63
N ILE A 65 1.15 4.83 -4.07
CA ILE A 65 1.02 6.09 -4.82
C ILE A 65 1.53 7.25 -3.97
N SER A 66 1.00 7.43 -2.76
CA SER A 66 1.40 8.52 -1.86
C SER A 66 2.87 8.43 -1.43
N ALA A 67 3.45 7.23 -1.36
CA ALA A 67 4.86 7.01 -1.09
C ALA A 67 5.77 7.36 -2.28
N ASP A 68 5.22 7.53 -3.49
CA ASP A 68 5.93 7.75 -4.77
C ASP A 68 6.95 6.65 -5.10
N VAL A 69 6.53 5.39 -4.95
CA VAL A 69 7.42 4.21 -5.10
C VAL A 69 7.03 3.25 -6.23
N ILE A 70 6.06 3.63 -7.07
CA ILE A 70 5.48 2.74 -8.11
C ILE A 70 5.84 3.13 -9.54
N ARG A 71 6.62 4.19 -9.74
CA ARG A 71 7.05 4.62 -11.07
C ARG A 71 7.84 3.52 -11.80
N GLY A 72 7.42 3.17 -13.01
CA GLY A 72 8.01 2.11 -13.83
C GLY A 72 7.76 0.69 -13.30
N ARG A 73 6.88 0.52 -12.31
CA ARG A 73 6.53 -0.81 -11.75
C ARG A 73 5.25 -1.32 -12.41
N LYS A 74 5.16 -2.64 -12.56
CA LYS A 74 3.94 -3.33 -13.02
C LYS A 74 3.05 -3.63 -11.82
N LEU A 75 1.75 -3.32 -11.92
CA LEU A 75 0.80 -3.66 -10.85
C LEU A 75 -0.66 -3.72 -11.34
N THR A 76 -1.50 -4.39 -10.55
CA THR A 76 -2.97 -4.37 -10.66
C THR A 76 -3.58 -3.62 -9.48
N ALA A 77 -4.83 -3.17 -9.61
CA ALA A 77 -5.56 -2.41 -8.60
C ALA A 77 -7.06 -2.43 -8.91
N VAL A 78 -7.89 -2.06 -7.93
CA VAL A 78 -9.33 -1.94 -8.15
C VAL A 78 -9.65 -0.74 -9.05
N LYS A 79 -10.71 -0.89 -9.86
CA LYS A 79 -11.11 0.05 -10.92
C LYS A 79 -11.07 1.55 -10.54
N PRO A 80 -11.57 1.99 -9.38
CA PRO A 80 -11.58 3.41 -9.00
C PRO A 80 -10.22 4.11 -8.98
N ILE A 81 -9.12 3.39 -8.71
CA ILE A 81 -7.78 4.00 -8.56
C ILE A 81 -6.85 3.73 -9.74
N ILE A 82 -7.34 3.08 -10.81
CA ILE A 82 -6.51 2.74 -11.98
C ILE A 82 -5.87 3.99 -12.59
N ILE A 83 -6.63 5.09 -12.68
CA ILE A 83 -6.12 6.33 -13.26
C ILE A 83 -5.01 6.93 -12.39
N ASP A 84 -5.15 6.87 -11.06
CA ASP A 84 -4.16 7.37 -10.12
C ASP A 84 -2.87 6.55 -10.19
N VAL A 85 -3.00 5.22 -10.28
CA VAL A 85 -1.89 4.29 -10.51
C VAL A 85 -1.10 4.66 -11.77
N LYS A 86 -1.81 4.89 -12.89
CA LYS A 86 -1.19 5.28 -14.16
C LYS A 86 -0.53 6.66 -14.07
N ASN A 87 -1.19 7.62 -13.44
CA ASN A 87 -0.65 8.98 -13.25
C ASN A 87 0.61 8.99 -12.36
N ALA A 88 0.67 8.09 -11.38
CA ALA A 88 1.86 7.87 -10.56
C ALA A 88 3.01 7.16 -11.33
N GLY A 89 2.78 6.75 -12.58
CA GLY A 89 3.80 6.24 -13.49
C GLY A 89 3.97 4.73 -13.47
N ALA A 90 3.02 3.97 -12.91
CA ALA A 90 3.02 2.52 -12.97
C ALA A 90 2.43 1.99 -14.28
N GLU A 91 2.90 0.83 -14.71
CA GLU A 91 2.31 0.03 -15.78
C GLU A 91 1.16 -0.81 -15.21
N PHE A 92 -0.08 -0.38 -15.47
CA PHE A 92 -1.27 -1.08 -14.98
C PHE A 92 -1.62 -2.29 -15.85
N TYR A 93 -1.90 -3.42 -15.20
CA TYR A 93 -2.41 -4.65 -15.83
C TYR A 93 -3.73 -5.07 -15.18
N ASP A 94 -4.75 -5.34 -15.99
CA ASP A 94 -6.02 -5.92 -15.54
C ASP A 94 -5.88 -7.45 -15.40
N GLN A 95 -5.30 -7.87 -14.28
CA GLN A 95 -5.01 -9.26 -13.94
C GLN A 95 -5.36 -9.54 -12.47
N GLU A 96 -5.63 -10.80 -12.15
CA GLU A 96 -5.92 -11.25 -10.78
C GLU A 96 -4.75 -11.01 -9.82
N VAL A 97 -3.52 -11.11 -10.34
CA VAL A 97 -2.25 -10.85 -9.65
C VAL A 97 -1.19 -10.42 -10.66
N VAL A 98 -0.23 -9.59 -10.24
CA VAL A 98 0.91 -9.10 -11.03
C VAL A 98 2.19 -9.26 -10.21
#